data_AF-A0A1I9Y1I1-F1
#
_entry.id   AF-A0A1I9Y1I1-F1
#
_cell.length_a   1.000
_cell.length_b   1.000
_cell.length_c   1.000
_cell.angle_alpha   90.00
_cell.angle_beta   90.00
_cell.angle_gamma   90.00
#
_symmetry.space_group_name_H-M   'P 1'
#
loop_
_entity.id
_entity.type
_entity.pdbx_description
1 polymer ?
#
loop_
_entity_poly.entity_id
_entity_poly.type
_entity_poly.pdbx_seq_one_letter_code
_entity_poly.pdbx_strand_id
1 'polypeptide(L)' 'MQQSILGRLPLVLALPPPYTIHQLYKHVEDGFPDINEFIYAVDVLYVLGKLDVDLESGIVRHAA' A
#
# COMPACT_ATOMS: atom_id res chain seq x y z
N MET A 1 16.10 -3.16 -14.33
CA MET A 1 16.42 -2.05 -13.39
C MET A 1 15.68 -2.33 -12.10
N GLN A 2 16.37 -2.46 -10.96
CA GLN A 2 15.67 -2.57 -9.67
C GLN A 2 14.99 -1.23 -9.39
N GLN A 3 13.65 -1.20 -9.43
CA GLN A 3 12.90 -0.01 -9.02
C GLN A 3 12.91 0.05 -7.49
N SER A 4 13.41 1.15 -6.94
CA SER A 4 13.28 1.51 -5.53
C SER A 4 11.82 1.50 -5.11
N ILE A 5 11.56 1.18 -3.84
CA ILE A 5 10.23 1.21 -3.23
C ILE A 5 9.48 2.53 -3.48
N LEU A 6 10.18 3.66 -3.50
CA LEU A 6 9.59 4.97 -3.75
C LEU A 6 8.90 5.05 -5.12
N GLY A 7 9.44 4.36 -6.12
CA GLY A 7 8.84 4.28 -7.46
C GLY A 7 7.57 3.42 -7.50
N ARG A 8 7.32 2.60 -6.48
CA ARG A 8 6.18 1.66 -6.40
C ARG A 8 5.02 2.19 -5.57
N LEU A 9 5.25 3.22 -4.74
CA LEU A 9 4.19 3.86 -3.94
C LEU A 9 2.95 4.27 -4.76
N PRO A 10 3.08 4.80 -5.99
CA PRO A 10 1.90 5.15 -6.79
C PRO A 10 0.97 3.97 -7.10
N LEU A 11 1.48 2.73 -7.16
CA LEU A 11 0.65 1.54 -7.39
C LEU A 11 -0.37 1.33 -6.26
N VAL A 12 0.03 1.64 -5.03
CA VAL A 12 -0.83 1.52 -3.85
C VAL A 12 -1.90 2.62 -3.83
N LEU A 13 -1.55 3.82 -4.28
CA LEU A 13 -2.46 4.99 -4.30
C LEU A 13 -3.41 5.04 -5.51
N ALA A 14 -3.13 4.26 -6.56
CA ALA A 14 -3.92 4.26 -7.79
C ALA A 14 -5.28 3.57 -7.64
N LEU A 15 -5.48 2.81 -6.55
CA LEU A 15 -6.68 1.99 -6.35
C LEU A 15 -7.70 2.75 -5.48
N PRO A 16 -8.98 2.83 -5.89
CA PRO A 16 -10.00 3.54 -5.12
C PRO A 16 -10.39 2.75 -3.86
N PRO A 17 -10.14 3.24 -2.64
CA PRO A 17 -10.48 2.55 -1.38
C PRO A 17 -12.00 2.44 -1.15
N PRO A 18 -12.48 1.62 -0.20
CA PRO A 18 -11.73 0.87 0.81
C PRO A 18 -11.33 -0.55 0.39
N TYR A 19 -10.14 -0.98 0.82
CA TYR A 19 -9.67 -2.38 0.72
C TYR A 19 -9.15 -2.86 2.06
N THR A 20 -9.23 -4.16 2.32
CA THR A 20 -8.35 -4.77 3.33
C THR A 20 -6.91 -4.79 2.83
N ILE A 21 -5.91 -4.82 3.72
CA ILE A 21 -4.49 -4.98 3.34
C ILE A 21 -4.29 -6.18 2.40
N HIS A 22 -4.99 -7.29 2.66
CA HIS A 22 -4.91 -8.48 1.83
C HIS A 22 -5.43 -8.24 0.40
N GLN A 23 -6.60 -7.62 0.27
CA GLN A 23 -7.16 -7.28 -1.04
C GLN A 23 -6.27 -6.28 -1.78
N LEU A 24 -5.74 -5.28 -1.08
CA LEU A 24 -4.84 -4.30 -1.65
C LEU A 24 -3.57 -4.97 -2.19
N TYR A 25 -2.94 -5.86 -1.42
CA TYR A 25 -1.79 -6.64 -1.87
C TYR A 25 -2.12 -7.43 -3.14
N LYS A 26 -3.27 -8.10 -3.18
CA LYS A 26 -3.68 -8.89 -4.33
C LYS A 26 -3.86 -8.08 -5.62
N HIS A 27 -4.18 -6.80 -5.54
CA HIS A 27 -4.25 -5.95 -6.73
C HIS A 27 -2.88 -5.47 -7.22
N VAL A 28 -1.89 -5.39 -6.33
CA VAL A 28 -0.58 -4.80 -6.63
C VAL A 28 0.57 -5.80 -6.60
N GLU A 29 0.31 -7.08 -6.32
CA GLU A 29 1.35 -8.09 -6.05
C GLU A 29 2.36 -8.22 -7.20
N ASP A 30 1.92 -8.14 -8.45
CA ASP A 30 2.79 -8.17 -9.64
C ASP A 30 3.78 -6.98 -9.71
N GLY A 31 3.46 -5.89 -9.01
CA GLY A 31 4.27 -4.67 -8.93
C GLY A 31 5.29 -4.68 -7.80
N PHE A 32 5.26 -5.66 -6.89
CA PHE A 32 6.17 -5.75 -5.74
C PHE A 32 7.05 -7.01 -5.81
N PRO A 33 8.32 -6.95 -5.35
CA PRO A 33 9.21 -8.11 -5.37
C PRO A 33 8.74 -9.21 -4.40
N ASP A 34 8.19 -8.80 -3.26
CA ASP A 34 7.63 -9.66 -2.23
C ASP A 34 6.63 -8.89 -1.36
N ILE A 35 6.04 -9.59 -0.40
CA ILE A 35 5.09 -9.01 0.56
C ILE A 35 5.74 -8.00 1.52
N ASN A 36 7.02 -8.15 1.86
CA ASN A 36 7.69 -7.26 2.80
C ASN A 36 7.85 -5.86 2.20
N GLU A 37 8.24 -5.79 0.93
CA GLU A 37 8.31 -4.53 0.18
C GLU A 37 6.94 -3.86 0.10
N PHE A 38 5.87 -4.62 -0.16
CA PHE A 38 4.51 -4.08 -0.13
C PHE A 38 4.14 -3.50 1.24
N ILE A 39 4.39 -4.22 2.33
CA ILE A 39 4.12 -3.75 3.68
C ILE A 39 4.93 -2.48 3.99
N TYR A 40 6.19 -2.43 3.55
CA TYR A 40 7.02 -1.24 3.70
C TYR A 40 6.46 -0.04 2.92
N ALA A 41 5.92 -0.23 1.70
CA ALA A 41 5.23 0.84 0.97
C ALA A 41 3.99 1.34 1.71
N VAL A 42 3.17 0.45 2.26
CA VAL A 42 1.98 0.83 3.05
C VAL A 42 2.39 1.62 4.29
N ASP A 43 3.42 1.17 5.01
CA ASP A 43 3.94 1.84 6.21
C ASP A 43 4.45 3.25 5.88
N VAL A 44 5.24 3.39 4.80
CA VAL A 44 5.71 4.70 4.32
C VAL A 44 4.53 5.63 4.00
N LEU A 45 3.50 5.13 3.30
CA LEU A 45 2.33 5.93 2.93
C LEU A 45 1.46 6.30 4.14
N TYR A 46 1.37 5.43 5.14
CA TYR A 46 0.71 5.72 6.41
C TYR A 46 1.45 6.82 7.18
N VAL A 47 2.78 6.69 7.34
CA VAL A 47 3.62 7.70 8.01
C VAL A 47 3.57 9.07 7.30
N LEU A 48 3.48 9.07 5.97
CA LEU A 48 3.33 10.29 5.16
C LEU A 48 1.91 10.88 5.19
N GLY A 49 0.96 10.24 5.89
CA GLY A 49 -0.43 10.68 5.95
C GLY A 49 -1.12 10.62 4.59
N LYS A 50 -0.78 9.63 3.75
CA LYS A 50 -1.45 9.35 2.47
C LYS A 50 -2.46 8.23 2.59
N LEU A 51 -2.23 7.29 3.50
CA LEU A 51 -3.16 6.24 3.85
C LEU A 51 -3.57 6.36 5.31
N ASP A 52 -4.84 6.07 5.58
CA ASP A 52 -5.34 5.74 6.91
C ASP A 52 -5.56 4.23 6.97
N VAL A 53 -5.05 3.60 8.01
CA VAL A 53 -5.11 2.14 8.20
C VAL A 53 -5.78 1.88 9.53
N ASP A 54 -6.97 1.29 9.47
CA ASP A 54 -7.63 0.74 10.64
C ASP A 54 -6.85 -0.51 11.08
N LEU A 55 -6.13 -0.40 12.19
CA LEU A 55 -5.26 -1.47 12.69
C LEU A 55 -6.04 -2.64 13.31
N GLU A 56 -7.31 -2.45 13.70
CA GLU A 56 -8.16 -3.55 14.18
C GLU A 56 -8.73 -4.33 13.01
N SER A 57 -9.28 -3.63 12.01
CA SER A 57 -9.99 -4.27 10.90
C SER A 57 -9.09 -4.55 9.68
N GLY A 58 -7.89 -3.99 9.63
CA GLY A 58 -6.98 -4.02 8.49
C GLY A 58 -7.51 -3.30 7.26
N ILE A 59 -8.46 -2.37 7.41
CA ILE A 59 -9.03 -1.60 6.29
C ILE A 59 -8.15 -0.39 6.00
N VAL A 60 -7.80 -0.24 4.72
CA VAL A 60 -6.99 0.84 4.18
C VAL A 60 -7.90 1.83 3.45
N ARG A 61 -7.71 3.12 3.73
CA ARG A 61 -8.38 4.26 3.10
C ARG A 61 -7.36 5.32 2.71
N HIS A 62 -7.72 6.19 1.77
CA HIS A 62 -6.93 7.40 1.56
C HIS A 62 -7.14 8.35 2.73
N ALA A 63 -6.05 8.91 3.25
CA ALA A 63 -6.10 9.96 4.26
C ALA A 63 -6.68 11.25 3.63
N ALA A 64 -7.43 12.01 4.43
CA ALA A 64 -8.10 13.26 4.04
C ALA A 64 -7.13 14.45 3.95
#